data_AF-A0AAU3WL02-F1
#
_entry.id   AF-A0AAU3WL02-F1
#
_cell.length_a   1.000
_cell.length_b   1.000
_cell.length_c   1.000
_cell.angle_alpha   90.00
_cell.angle_beta   90.00
_cell.angle_gamma   90.00
#
_symmetry.space_group_name_H-M   'P 1'
#
loop_
_entity.id
_entity.type
_entity.pdbx_description
1 polymer ?
#
loop_
_entity_poly.entity_id
_entity_poly.type
_entity_poly.pdbx_seq_one_letter_code
_entity_poly.pdbx_strand_id
1 'polypeptide(L)'
;MSYRLHQAGQVWPAGETPVAHVMFGPHTPTDRAAVLDEVVKAYEAGVFSLETAVRMLMDAGYPIEDATEEIERIQSRQFAAAGPFADATGDNTAVREYLGLPKAEPDGPRVPLISVDGKVGAVSRGAGQSGGGSGPTCRRVGGGEREAHLGKLKIGCSERP
;
A
#
# COMPACT_ATOMS: atom_id res chain seq x y z
N MET A 1 13.49 31.79 -33.52
CA MET A 1 13.96 32.84 -34.45
C MET A 1 15.29 32.51 -35.15
N SER A 2 16.19 31.73 -34.52
CA SER A 2 17.49 31.33 -35.10
C SER A 2 17.40 30.55 -36.41
N TYR A 3 16.46 29.61 -36.55
CA TYR A 3 16.33 28.76 -37.74
C TYR A 3 16.15 29.56 -39.05
N ARG A 4 15.33 30.63 -39.03
CA ARG A 4 15.12 31.53 -40.17
C ARG A 4 16.34 32.38 -40.48
N LEU A 5 17.09 32.78 -39.45
CA LEU A 5 18.34 33.52 -39.62
C LEU A 5 19.41 32.64 -40.28
N HIS A 6 19.51 31.36 -39.91
CA HIS A 6 20.46 30.41 -40.50
C HIS A 6 20.09 30.00 -41.95
N GLN A 7 18.80 29.87 -42.27
CA GLN A 7 18.35 29.71 -43.67
C GLN A 7 18.60 30.96 -44.51
N ALA A 8 18.35 32.16 -43.96
CA ALA A 8 18.65 33.43 -44.64
C ALA A 8 20.16 33.63 -44.87
N GLY A 9 21.00 33.14 -43.96
CA GLY A 9 22.45 33.15 -44.08
C GLY A 9 23.04 32.06 -44.98
N GLN A 10 22.21 31.27 -45.68
CA GLN A 10 22.64 30.17 -46.58
C GLN A 10 23.50 29.09 -45.90
N VAL A 11 23.50 29.04 -44.55
CA VAL A 11 24.27 28.03 -43.80
C VAL A 11 23.54 26.69 -43.76
N TRP A 12 22.20 26.71 -43.89
CA TRP A 12 21.34 25.54 -43.88
C TRP A 12 20.48 25.44 -45.15
N PRO A 13 20.11 24.21 -45.57
CA PRO A 13 19.30 24.00 -46.75
C PRO A 13 17.93 24.68 -46.62
N ALA A 14 17.48 25.28 -47.72
CA ALA A 14 16.15 25.83 -47.83
C ALA A 14 15.11 24.69 -47.82
N GLY A 15 14.07 24.83 -47.00
CA GLY A 15 13.05 23.79 -46.85
C GLY A 15 12.05 24.11 -45.73
N GLU A 16 11.03 23.26 -45.61
CA GLU A 16 10.02 23.30 -44.55
C GLU A 16 10.69 23.43 -43.18
N THR A 17 10.16 24.31 -42.32
CA THR A 17 10.70 24.45 -40.97
C THR A 17 10.17 23.28 -40.13
N PRO A 18 11.05 22.44 -39.55
CA PRO A 18 10.58 21.36 -38.68
C PRO A 18 9.85 21.97 -37.48
N VAL A 19 8.68 21.41 -37.15
CA VAL A 19 7.94 21.77 -35.95
C VAL A 19 8.73 21.26 -34.75
N ALA A 20 9.33 22.18 -33.98
CA ALA A 20 10.01 21.85 -32.75
C ALA A 20 9.02 21.95 -31.59
N HIS A 21 8.82 20.83 -30.88
CA HIS A 21 8.12 20.82 -29.60
C HIS A 21 9.15 21.09 -28.50
N VAL A 22 9.01 22.21 -27.79
CA VAL A 22 9.85 22.54 -26.64
C VAL A 22 9.11 22.13 -25.38
N MET A 23 9.69 21.21 -24.61
CA MET A 23 9.19 20.79 -23.30
C MET A 23 10.11 21.37 -22.22
N PHE A 24 9.53 22.15 -21.30
CA PHE A 24 10.24 22.69 -20.13
C PHE A 24 9.88 21.83 -18.92
N GLY A 25 10.67 20.80 -18.65
CA GLY A 25 10.58 20.04 -17.40
C GLY A 25 11.28 20.76 -16.25
N PRO A 26 11.17 20.28 -15.00
CA PRO A 26 11.87 20.86 -13.86
C PRO A 26 13.39 20.90 -14.13
N HIS A 27 13.90 22.12 -14.32
CA HIS A 27 15.22 22.38 -14.90
C HIS A 27 16.37 22.18 -13.90
N THR A 28 16.08 22.01 -12.61
CA THR A 28 17.08 21.79 -11.57
C THR A 28 16.70 20.63 -10.64
N PRO A 29 17.67 19.90 -10.07
CA PRO A 29 17.40 18.88 -9.04
C PRO A 29 16.63 19.43 -7.83
N THR A 30 16.85 20.71 -7.49
CA THR A 30 16.15 21.39 -6.37
C THR A 30 14.65 21.51 -6.61
N ASP A 31 14.25 21.77 -7.86
CA ASP A 31 12.84 21.89 -8.25
C ASP A 31 12.12 20.54 -8.15
N ARG A 32 12.79 19.45 -8.53
CA ARG A 32 12.24 18.09 -8.36
C ARG A 32 12.03 17.73 -6.90
N ALA A 33 12.97 18.08 -6.02
CA ALA A 33 12.81 17.84 -4.59
C ALA A 33 11.62 18.61 -4.00
N ALA A 34 11.41 19.87 -4.42
CA ALA A 34 10.25 20.66 -3.99
C ALA A 34 8.92 20.03 -4.45
N VAL A 35 8.85 19.57 -5.69
CA VAL A 35 7.66 18.86 -6.22
C VAL A 35 7.41 17.56 -5.46
N LEU A 36 8.44 16.79 -5.14
CA LEU A 36 8.29 15.57 -4.34
C LEU A 36 7.70 15.89 -2.96
N ASP A 37 8.25 16.89 -2.28
CA ASP A 37 7.77 17.29 -0.95
C ASP A 37 6.30 17.78 -1.00
N GLU A 38 5.92 18.50 -2.05
CA GLU A 38 4.54 18.94 -2.26
C GLU A 38 3.59 17.76 -2.50
N VAL A 39 3.96 16.83 -3.39
CA VAL A 39 3.14 15.67 -3.72
C VAL A 39 2.97 14.75 -2.50
N VAL A 40 4.04 14.52 -1.73
CA VAL A 40 3.99 13.71 -0.49
C VAL A 40 3.03 14.35 0.52
N LYS A 41 3.18 15.64 0.79
CA LYS A 41 2.29 16.34 1.74
C LYS A 41 0.84 16.34 1.30
N ALA A 42 0.59 16.53 0.00
CA ALA A 42 -0.76 16.52 -0.55
C ALA A 42 -1.39 15.12 -0.51
N TYR A 43 -0.60 14.07 -0.73
CA TYR A 43 -1.06 12.68 -0.59
C TYR A 43 -1.38 12.32 0.86
N GLU A 44 -0.49 12.65 1.80
CA GLU A 44 -0.70 12.43 3.24
C GLU A 44 -1.91 13.20 3.79
N ALA A 45 -2.13 14.42 3.29
CA ALA A 45 -3.30 15.22 3.62
C ALA A 45 -4.61 14.71 2.97
N GLY A 46 -4.54 13.66 2.14
CA GLY A 46 -5.69 13.09 1.44
C GLY A 46 -6.23 13.98 0.31
N VAL A 47 -5.47 14.97 -0.14
CA VAL A 47 -5.85 15.86 -1.25
C VAL A 47 -5.68 15.14 -2.58
N PHE A 48 -4.66 14.30 -2.71
CA PHE A 48 -4.41 13.49 -3.91
C PHE A 48 -4.69 12.01 -3.68
N SER A 49 -5.26 11.37 -4.70
CA SER A 49 -5.23 9.91 -4.79
C SER A 49 -3.80 9.44 -5.12
N LEU A 50 -3.51 8.16 -4.85
CA LEU A 50 -2.21 7.56 -5.21
C LEU A 50 -1.94 7.66 -6.72
N GLU A 51 -2.98 7.48 -7.55
CA GLU A 51 -2.88 7.60 -9.00
C GLU A 51 -2.51 9.03 -9.44
N THR A 52 -3.14 10.03 -8.85
CA THR A 52 -2.82 11.44 -9.13
C THR A 52 -1.41 11.77 -8.70
N ALA A 53 -0.99 11.34 -7.51
CA ALA A 53 0.35 11.58 -7.00
C ALA A 53 1.43 10.96 -7.92
N VAL A 54 1.24 9.70 -8.34
CA VAL A 54 2.19 9.01 -9.25
C VAL A 54 2.26 9.69 -10.61
N ARG A 55 1.13 10.11 -11.19
CA ARG A 55 1.12 10.86 -12.46
C ARG A 55 1.84 12.20 -12.35
N MET A 56 1.66 12.94 -11.26
CA MET A 56 2.38 14.20 -11.05
C MET A 56 3.90 13.98 -10.96
N LEU A 57 4.35 12.87 -10.35
CA LEU A 57 5.76 12.51 -10.33
C LEU A 57 6.28 12.14 -11.72
N MET A 58 5.50 11.43 -12.54
CA MET A 58 5.86 11.17 -13.94
C MET A 58 6.04 12.48 -14.72
N ASP A 59 5.10 13.41 -14.59
CA ASP A 59 5.14 14.72 -15.26
C ASP A 59 6.34 15.56 -14.79
N ALA A 60 6.75 15.41 -13.53
CA ALA A 60 7.96 16.00 -12.96
C ALA A 60 9.27 15.32 -13.43
N GLY A 61 9.18 14.30 -14.28
CA GLY A 61 10.33 13.61 -14.86
C GLY A 61 10.97 12.59 -13.92
N TYR A 62 10.22 12.03 -12.97
CA TYR A 62 10.67 10.85 -12.23
C TYR A 62 10.66 9.62 -13.14
N PRO A 63 11.62 8.69 -12.96
CA PRO A 63 11.72 7.47 -13.78
C PRO A 63 10.63 6.48 -13.34
N ILE A 64 9.40 6.74 -13.79
CA ILE A 64 8.21 5.91 -13.61
C ILE A 64 7.65 5.70 -15.01
N GLU A 65 7.65 4.45 -15.47
CA GLU A 65 7.28 4.08 -16.84
C GLU A 65 5.77 4.06 -17.04
N ASP A 66 5.05 3.43 -16.11
CA ASP A 66 3.59 3.31 -16.13
C ASP A 66 3.02 3.55 -14.72
N ALA A 67 2.07 4.49 -14.61
CA ALA A 67 1.44 4.82 -13.33
C ALA A 67 0.67 3.63 -12.73
N THR A 68 -0.04 2.87 -13.57
CA THR A 68 -0.88 1.74 -13.16
C THR A 68 -0.03 0.60 -12.64
N GLU A 69 1.01 0.22 -13.39
CA GLU A 69 1.96 -0.82 -12.97
C GLU A 69 2.67 -0.43 -11.66
N GLU A 70 3.04 0.84 -11.53
CA GLU A 70 3.70 1.32 -10.31
C GLU A 70 2.79 1.24 -9.10
N ILE A 71 1.52 1.62 -9.25
CA ILE A 71 0.52 1.54 -8.17
C ILE A 71 0.33 0.10 -7.73
N GLU A 72 0.17 -0.85 -8.67
CA GLU A 72 0.03 -2.28 -8.35
C GLU A 72 1.26 -2.81 -7.62
N ARG A 73 2.46 -2.40 -8.04
CA ARG A 73 3.72 -2.76 -7.38
C ARG A 73 3.85 -2.17 -5.97
N ILE A 74 3.40 -0.94 -5.76
CA ILE A 74 3.37 -0.32 -4.42
C ILE A 74 2.39 -1.06 -3.51
N GLN A 75 1.17 -1.27 -3.99
CA GLN A 75 0.12 -1.93 -3.21
C GLN A 75 0.48 -3.37 -2.86
N SER A 76 0.96 -4.16 -3.83
CA SER A 76 1.40 -5.55 -3.58
C SER A 76 2.49 -5.64 -2.51
N ARG A 77 3.47 -4.72 -2.52
CA ARG A 77 4.50 -4.63 -1.48
C ARG A 77 3.90 -4.28 -0.10
N GLN A 78 2.94 -3.36 -0.05
CA GLN A 78 2.27 -2.99 1.20
C GLN A 78 1.46 -4.15 1.79
N PHE A 79 0.69 -4.87 0.97
CA PHE A 79 -0.07 -6.04 1.41
C PHE A 79 0.84 -7.19 1.83
N ALA A 80 1.94 -7.44 1.12
CA ALA A 80 2.92 -8.44 1.51
C ALA A 80 3.57 -8.13 2.87
N ALA A 81 3.86 -6.87 3.15
CA ALA A 81 4.37 -6.43 4.45
C ALA A 81 3.33 -6.54 5.58
N ALA A 82 2.03 -6.44 5.25
CA ALA A 82 0.95 -6.52 6.22
C ALA A 82 0.69 -7.95 6.74
N GLY A 83 1.02 -9.00 5.98
CA GLY A 83 0.83 -10.40 6.39
C GLY A 83 1.58 -10.76 7.68
N PRO A 84 2.92 -10.60 7.74
CA PRO A 84 3.70 -10.83 8.96
C PRO A 84 3.25 -9.96 10.14
N PHE A 85 2.75 -8.76 9.87
CA PHE A 85 2.21 -7.86 10.89
C PHE A 85 0.92 -8.40 11.52
N ALA A 86 0.05 -9.00 10.71
CA ALA A 86 -1.15 -9.70 11.17
C ALA A 86 -0.79 -10.93 12.02
N ASP A 87 0.17 -11.72 11.56
CA ASP A 87 0.62 -12.93 12.26
C ASP A 87 1.28 -12.61 13.61
N ALA A 88 2.04 -11.52 13.68
CA ALA A 88 2.72 -11.11 14.91
C ALA A 88 1.77 -10.45 15.93
N THR A 89 0.80 -9.66 15.48
CA THR A 89 -0.09 -8.90 16.36
C THR A 89 -1.34 -9.69 16.72
N GLY A 90 -1.76 -10.64 15.88
CA GLY A 90 -3.02 -11.37 16.02
C GLY A 90 -4.27 -10.48 15.92
N ASP A 91 -4.10 -9.21 15.57
CA ASP A 91 -5.14 -8.20 15.53
C ASP A 91 -5.30 -7.63 14.11
N ASN A 92 -6.43 -7.97 13.49
CA ASN A 92 -6.80 -7.44 12.18
C ASN A 92 -7.12 -5.94 12.22
N THR A 93 -7.39 -5.37 13.39
CA THR A 93 -7.65 -3.94 13.57
C THR A 93 -6.38 -3.13 13.34
N ALA A 94 -5.26 -3.55 13.94
CA ALA A 94 -3.95 -2.94 13.74
C ALA A 94 -3.47 -3.02 12.27
N VAL A 95 -3.75 -4.14 11.58
CA VAL A 95 -3.41 -4.30 10.16
C VAL A 95 -4.23 -3.34 9.29
N ARG A 96 -5.51 -3.15 9.59
CA ARG A 96 -6.37 -2.20 8.86
C ARG A 96 -5.92 -0.76 9.05
N GLU A 97 -5.52 -0.40 10.27
CA GLU A 97 -4.94 0.90 10.56
C GLU A 97 -3.65 1.11 9.78
N TYR A 98 -2.76 0.12 9.74
CA TYR A 98 -1.52 0.15 8.96
C TYR A 98 -1.77 0.34 7.45
N LEU A 99 -2.82 -0.28 6.92
CA LEU A 99 -3.22 -0.13 5.51
C LEU A 99 -4.08 1.13 5.24
N GLY A 100 -4.37 1.95 6.25
CA GLY A 100 -5.23 3.13 6.11
C GLY A 100 -6.68 2.79 5.74
N LEU A 101 -7.14 1.57 6.01
CA LEU A 101 -8.50 1.12 5.71
C LEU A 101 -9.48 1.64 6.77
N PRO A 102 -10.74 1.97 6.41
CA PRO A 102 -11.75 2.37 7.38
C PRO A 102 -11.97 1.26 8.43
N LYS A 103 -12.27 1.69 9.67
CA LYS A 103 -12.54 0.79 10.79
C LYS A 103 -13.63 -0.20 10.38
N ALA A 104 -13.39 -1.49 10.62
CA ALA A 104 -14.39 -2.51 10.31
C ALA A 104 -15.66 -2.22 11.14
N GLU A 105 -16.74 -1.85 10.48
CA GLU A 105 -18.04 -1.79 11.12
C GLU A 105 -18.47 -3.23 11.46
N PRO A 106 -18.73 -3.55 12.74
CA PRO A 106 -19.12 -4.90 13.13
C PRO A 106 -20.52 -5.31 12.62
N ASP A 107 -21.24 -4.41 11.96
CA ASP A 107 -22.66 -4.55 11.59
C ASP A 107 -22.91 -4.48 10.07
N GLY A 108 -21.88 -4.78 9.26
CA GLY A 108 -22.08 -5.01 7.83
C GLY A 108 -22.99 -6.23 7.58
N PRO A 109 -23.80 -6.25 6.50
CA PRO A 109 -24.62 -7.41 6.19
C PRO A 109 -23.73 -8.64 6.09
N ARG A 110 -23.93 -9.61 6.98
CA ARG A 110 -23.25 -10.90 6.92
C ARG A 110 -23.61 -11.53 5.59
N VAL A 111 -22.70 -11.44 4.63
CA VAL A 111 -22.83 -12.13 3.35
C VAL A 111 -22.98 -13.61 3.71
N PRO A 112 -24.09 -14.28 3.34
CA PRO A 112 -24.25 -15.69 3.64
C PRO A 112 -23.07 -16.43 3.03
N LEU A 113 -22.32 -17.14 3.86
CA LEU A 113 -21.36 -18.13 3.38
C LEU A 113 -22.20 -19.22 2.71
N ILE A 114 -22.34 -19.14 1.39
CA ILE A 114 -22.81 -20.25 0.58
C ILE A 114 -21.76 -21.35 0.69
N SER A 115 -22.01 -22.32 1.56
CA SER A 115 -21.26 -23.57 1.56
C SER A 115 -21.48 -24.23 0.20
N VAL A 116 -20.40 -24.31 -0.58
CA VAL A 116 -20.39 -24.96 -1.90
C VAL A 116 -20.33 -26.49 -1.73
N ASP A 117 -21.21 -27.04 -0.90
CA ASP A 117 -21.46 -28.47 -0.81
C ASP A 117 -22.92 -28.67 -1.19
N GLY A 118 -23.12 -29.05 -2.44
CA GLY A 118 -24.42 -29.24 -3.07
C GLY A 118 -25.31 -30.23 -2.34
N LYS A 119 -26.11 -29.74 -1.39
CA LYS A 119 -27.38 -30.33 -1.00
C LYS A 119 -28.37 -29.20 -0.75
N VAL A 120 -29.20 -28.94 -1.77
CA VAL A 120 -30.41 -28.13 -1.64
C VAL A 120 -31.34 -28.86 -0.68
N GLY A 121 -31.31 -28.46 0.60
CA GLY A 121 -32.17 -28.99 1.66
C GLY A 121 -33.28 -27.99 1.97
N ALA A 122 -34.51 -28.47 1.86
CA ALA A 122 -35.75 -27.71 1.91
C ALA A 122 -35.93 -26.79 3.14
N VAL A 123 -36.62 -25.68 2.89
CA VAL A 123 -37.31 -24.86 3.90
C VAL A 123 -38.16 -25.76 4.80
N SER A 124 -37.92 -25.70 6.11
CA SER A 124 -38.93 -26.02 7.10
C SER A 124 -38.87 -24.99 8.24
N ARG A 125 -39.97 -24.23 8.36
CA ARG A 125 -40.34 -23.52 9.58
C ARG A 125 -40.73 -24.56 10.63
N GLY A 126 -40.25 -24.43 11.85
CA GLY A 126 -40.75 -25.25 12.96
C GLY A 126 -39.97 -25.07 14.26
N ALA A 127 -40.64 -24.41 15.21
CA ALA A 127 -40.72 -24.66 16.65
C ALA A 127 -39.51 -25.24 17.42
N GLY A 128 -39.23 -24.61 18.56
CA GLY A 128 -38.09 -24.92 19.43
C GLY A 128 -38.14 -26.24 20.22
N GLN A 129 -36.98 -26.49 20.85
CA GLN A 129 -36.63 -27.35 21.98
C GLN A 129 -35.13 -27.08 22.22
N SER A 130 -34.62 -26.55 23.34
CA SER A 130 -34.64 -26.95 24.77
C SER A 130 -34.07 -28.34 25.06
N GLY A 131 -32.95 -28.36 25.79
CA GLY A 131 -32.26 -29.55 26.34
C GLY A 131 -31.16 -30.04 25.39
N GLY A 132 -29.89 -30.21 25.75
CA GLY A 132 -29.26 -30.43 27.05
C GLY A 132 -28.34 -31.64 26.89
N GLY A 133 -27.05 -31.51 27.25
CA GLY A 133 -26.22 -32.70 27.50
C GLY A 133 -24.80 -32.70 26.92
N SER A 134 -23.86 -32.71 27.86
CA SER A 134 -22.60 -33.47 27.82
C SER A 134 -21.44 -32.92 26.97
N GLY A 135 -20.47 -32.33 27.68
CA GLY A 135 -19.07 -32.34 27.23
C GLY A 135 -18.50 -33.77 27.16
N PRO A 136 -17.30 -33.94 26.59
CA PRO A 136 -16.18 -34.16 27.51
C PRO A 136 -14.81 -33.55 27.10
N THR A 137 -14.12 -33.13 28.18
CA THR A 137 -12.67 -33.21 28.46
C THR A 137 -11.65 -32.47 27.59
N CYS A 138 -11.20 -31.33 28.13
CA CYS A 138 -9.84 -30.82 27.97
C CYS A 138 -8.82 -31.88 28.40
N ARG A 139 -7.99 -32.34 27.47
CA ARG A 139 -6.78 -33.11 27.78
C ARG A 139 -5.62 -32.13 27.99
N ARG A 140 -5.29 -31.92 29.26
CA ARG A 140 -4.02 -31.34 29.72
C ARG A 140 -2.90 -32.34 29.43
N VAL A 141 -1.90 -31.94 28.65
CA VAL A 141 -0.57 -32.58 28.64
C VAL A 141 0.39 -31.55 29.20
N GLY A 142 0.90 -31.80 30.40
CA GLY A 142 2.00 -31.06 30.99
C GLY A 142 3.21 -31.97 31.13
N GLY A 143 4.40 -31.37 31.19
CA GLY A 143 5.59 -31.96 31.78
C GLY A 143 6.85 -31.78 30.93
N GLY A 144 7.79 -30.96 31.41
CA GLY A 144 9.13 -30.89 30.84
C GLY A 144 9.94 -29.66 31.25
N GLU A 145 10.22 -29.51 32.55
CA GLU A 145 11.17 -28.56 33.12
C GLU A 145 12.59 -28.77 32.55
N ARG A 146 13.32 -27.68 32.22
CA ARG A 146 14.76 -27.50 32.53
C ARG A 146 15.09 -26.01 32.64
N GLU A 147 15.59 -25.64 33.82
CA GLU A 147 16.36 -24.43 34.08
C GLU A 147 17.60 -24.33 33.18
N ALA A 148 17.91 -23.11 32.74
CA ALA A 148 19.29 -22.66 32.63
C ALA A 148 19.36 -21.14 32.89
N HIS A 149 19.92 -20.83 34.05
CA HIS A 149 20.49 -19.55 34.43
C HIS A 149 21.42 -18.97 33.35
N LEU A 150 21.28 -17.67 33.06
CA LEU A 150 22.31 -16.62 32.91
C LEU A 150 21.56 -15.40 32.33
N GLY A 151 21.45 -14.25 32.97
CA GLY A 151 22.52 -13.44 33.51
C GLY A 151 22.30 -12.03 32.95
N LYS A 152 21.96 -11.08 33.83
CA LYS A 152 21.78 -9.66 33.54
C LYS A 152 23.01 -9.09 32.81
N LEU A 153 22.83 -8.29 31.77
CA LEU A 153 23.70 -7.12 31.53
C LEU A 153 23.00 -6.07 30.65
N LYS A 154 22.66 -4.96 31.31
CA LYS A 154 22.49 -3.63 30.71
C LYS A 154 23.79 -3.25 30.00
N ILE A 155 23.72 -2.76 28.76
CA ILE A 155 24.53 -1.61 28.33
C ILE A 155 23.61 -0.72 27.50
N GLY A 156 23.19 0.39 28.09
CA GLY A 156 22.92 1.59 27.32
C GLY A 156 24.24 2.35 27.17
N CYS A 157 24.47 2.91 25.99
CA CYS A 157 25.47 3.96 25.80
C CYS A 157 24.85 5.06 24.91
N SER A 158 24.42 6.13 25.56
CA SER A 158 24.76 7.50 25.15
C SER A 158 26.29 7.59 25.00
N GLU A 159 26.89 8.41 24.14
CA GLU A 159 26.79 9.87 24.11
C GLU A 159 27.51 10.41 22.86
N ARG A 160 27.06 11.59 22.42
CA ARG A 160 27.82 12.54 21.61
C ARG A 160 28.76 13.35 22.51
N PRO A 161 29.85 13.88 21.96
CA PRO A 161 30.21 15.28 22.11
C PRO A 161 29.75 16.10 20.89
#